data_AF-A0A2G2VHE7-F1
#
_entry.id   AF-A0A2G2VHE7-F1
#
_cell.length_a   1.000
_cell.length_b   1.000
_cell.length_c   1.000
_cell.angle_alpha   90.00
_cell.angle_beta   90.00
_cell.angle_gamma   90.00
#
_symmetry.space_group_name_H-M   'P 1'
#
loop_
_entity.id
_entity.type
_entity.pdbx_description
1 polymer ?
#
loop_
_entity_poly.entity_id
_entity_poly.type
_entity_poly.pdbx_seq_one_letter_code
_entity_poly.pdbx_strand_id
1 'polypeptide(L)'
;MDIAVRAHLHGWKFIFLNDVKCLCEVPESYEAYRKQQHRWHSGPMQLFRLCFPAIIESNISIWKKGNLIFLFFLLRKLILPFYSFTLFCIILPMTMFIPEATLPTWVVCYIPAAMSFLNILPSPRSFPFIVPYLLFENTMSVTKFNAMISGLFQLGSSYEWIVTKKSGRSSEGDLSLLIDEKPKHQRGTSEPNLGDLKEEIKQKARKSSRKKKHNRIYTKELALAFLLLTASVRTLLSAQGIHFYFLLFQGISFLLVGLDLIGEQVD
;
A
#
# COMPACT_ATOMS: atom_id res chain seq x y z
N MET A 1 -16.84 -0.08 -3.24
CA MET A 1 -17.01 0.41 -1.86
C MET A 1 -18.16 1.40 -1.78
N ASP A 2 -18.08 2.52 -2.51
CA ASP A 2 -19.10 3.58 -2.56
C ASP A 2 -20.55 3.06 -2.78
N ILE A 3 -20.78 2.29 -3.84
CA ILE A 3 -22.10 1.67 -4.11
C ILE A 3 -22.59 0.81 -2.94
N ALA A 4 -21.70 0.06 -2.29
CA ALA A 4 -22.06 -0.78 -1.15
C ALA A 4 -22.49 0.06 0.06
N VAL A 5 -21.84 1.20 0.30
CA VAL A 5 -22.25 2.16 1.34
C VAL A 5 -23.64 2.69 1.02
N ARG A 6 -23.88 3.18 -0.20
CA ARG A 6 -25.21 3.65 -0.61
C ARG A 6 -26.30 2.58 -0.45
N ALA A 7 -26.06 1.37 -0.92
CA ALA A 7 -27.00 0.26 -0.76
C ALA A 7 -27.26 -0.04 0.73
N HIS A 8 -26.23 -0.02 1.57
CA HIS A 8 -26.40 -0.20 3.02
C HIS A 8 -27.30 0.87 3.65
N LEU A 9 -27.12 2.14 3.26
CA LEU A 9 -27.94 3.26 3.77
C LEU A 9 -29.42 3.14 3.34
N HIS A 10 -29.69 2.49 2.21
CA HIS A 10 -31.05 2.18 1.73
C HIS A 10 -31.63 0.89 2.35
N GLY A 11 -30.98 0.31 3.35
CA GLY A 11 -31.50 -0.85 4.08
C GLY A 11 -31.23 -2.20 3.42
N TRP A 12 -30.41 -2.26 2.36
CA TRP A 12 -30.05 -3.53 1.72
C TRP A 12 -29.26 -4.43 2.68
N LYS A 13 -29.52 -5.74 2.59
CA LYS A 13 -28.85 -6.77 3.39
C LYS A 13 -27.74 -7.43 2.57
N PHE A 14 -26.54 -7.48 3.14
CA PHE A 14 -25.40 -8.17 2.55
C PHE A 14 -25.29 -9.57 3.15
N ILE A 15 -25.12 -10.57 2.29
CA ILE A 15 -24.87 -11.96 2.68
C ILE A 15 -23.49 -12.34 2.17
N PHE A 16 -22.62 -12.81 3.08
CA PHE A 16 -21.29 -13.30 2.73
C PHE A 16 -21.34 -14.83 2.67
N LEU A 17 -21.00 -15.41 1.51
CA LEU A 17 -21.00 -16.84 1.29
C LEU A 17 -19.56 -17.36 1.33
N ASN A 18 -19.18 -18.08 2.39
CA ASN A 18 -17.81 -18.56 2.60
C ASN A 18 -17.35 -19.57 1.52
N ASP A 19 -18.30 -20.29 0.91
CA ASP A 19 -18.02 -21.36 -0.04
C ASP A 19 -17.81 -20.85 -1.48
N VAL A 20 -18.23 -19.61 -1.75
CA VAL A 20 -18.08 -18.99 -3.07
C VAL A 20 -16.74 -18.28 -3.15
N LYS A 21 -15.82 -18.82 -3.97
CA LYS A 21 -14.46 -18.30 -4.13
C LYS A 21 -14.24 -17.81 -5.56
N CYS A 22 -13.53 -16.69 -5.70
CA CYS A 22 -13.09 -16.16 -6.98
C CYS A 22 -11.57 -16.01 -6.95
N LEU A 23 -10.90 -16.33 -8.06
CA LEU A 23 -9.46 -16.13 -8.19
C LEU A 23 -9.17 -14.63 -8.29
N CYS A 24 -8.25 -14.15 -7.45
CA CYS A 24 -7.82 -12.76 -7.43
C CYS A 24 -6.51 -12.60 -8.19
N GLU A 25 -6.47 -11.65 -9.11
CA GLU A 25 -5.23 -11.23 -9.77
C GLU A 25 -4.37 -10.44 -8.78
N VAL A 26 -3.10 -10.85 -8.66
CA VAL A 26 -2.12 -10.17 -7.81
C VAL A 26 -1.38 -9.08 -8.60
N PRO A 27 -0.89 -8.02 -7.93
CA PRO A 27 -0.04 -7.02 -8.60
C PRO A 27 1.22 -7.65 -9.17
N GLU A 28 1.63 -7.18 -10.35
CA GLU A 28 2.82 -7.69 -11.06
C GLU A 28 4.14 -7.26 -10.41
N SER A 29 4.12 -6.17 -9.66
CA SER A 29 5.31 -5.54 -9.09
C SER A 29 5.00 -4.86 -7.76
N TYR A 30 6.04 -4.58 -7.00
CA TYR A 30 5.92 -3.81 -5.76
C TYR A 30 5.33 -2.42 -6.01
N GLU A 31 5.69 -1.75 -7.10
CA GLU A 31 5.10 -0.45 -7.46
C GLU A 31 3.58 -0.55 -7.68
N ALA A 32 3.13 -1.58 -8.43
CA ALA A 32 1.72 -1.81 -8.66
C ALA A 32 0.97 -2.08 -7.34
N TYR A 33 1.57 -2.87 -6.45
CA TYR A 33 1.04 -3.12 -5.12
C TYR A 33 0.97 -1.84 -4.28
N ARG A 34 2.02 -1.01 -4.27
CA ARG A 34 2.07 0.25 -3.53
C ARG A 34 1.00 1.24 -4.00
N LYS A 35 0.81 1.38 -5.32
CA LYS A 35 -0.28 2.18 -5.91
C LYS A 35 -1.65 1.62 -5.53
N GLN A 36 -1.82 0.31 -5.53
CA GLN A 36 -3.05 -0.34 -5.10
C GLN A 36 -3.36 -0.03 -3.64
N GLN A 37 -2.38 -0.19 -2.73
CA GLN A 37 -2.51 0.12 -1.31
C GLN A 37 -2.82 1.61 -1.11
N HIS A 38 -2.16 2.50 -1.84
CA HIS A 38 -2.47 3.92 -1.79
C HIS A 38 -3.95 4.17 -2.08
N ARG A 39 -4.46 3.66 -3.20
CA ARG A 39 -5.87 3.81 -3.59
C ARG A 39 -6.84 3.16 -2.58
N TRP A 40 -6.47 2.02 -2.01
CA TRP A 40 -7.27 1.28 -1.03
C TRP A 40 -7.32 1.95 0.35
N HIS A 41 -6.44 2.91 0.62
CA HIS A 41 -6.44 3.70 1.86
C HIS A 41 -6.95 5.13 1.64
N SER A 42 -6.56 5.80 0.56
CA SER A 42 -7.04 7.16 0.26
C SER A 42 -8.52 7.18 -0.13
N GLY A 43 -8.95 6.26 -1.00
CA GLY A 43 -10.33 6.21 -1.50
C GLY A 43 -11.39 6.09 -0.40
N PRO A 44 -11.25 5.16 0.57
CA PRO A 44 -12.16 5.08 1.70
C PRO A 44 -12.19 6.33 2.57
N MET A 45 -11.07 7.04 2.76
CA MET A 45 -11.04 8.27 3.56
C MET A 45 -11.75 9.42 2.85
N GLN A 46 -11.58 9.53 1.53
CA GLN A 46 -12.36 10.46 0.72
C GLN A 46 -13.85 10.13 0.76
N LEU A 47 -14.19 8.85 0.59
CA LEU A 47 -15.58 8.37 0.66
C LEU A 47 -16.20 8.64 2.03
N PHE A 48 -15.44 8.42 3.11
CA PHE A 48 -15.89 8.70 4.47
C PHE A 48 -16.32 10.16 4.61
N ARG A 49 -15.49 11.11 4.17
CA ARG A 49 -15.84 12.54 4.19
C ARG A 49 -17.12 12.86 3.44
N LEU A 50 -17.29 12.27 2.25
CA LEU A 50 -18.44 12.54 1.38
C LEU A 50 -19.72 11.92 1.94
N CYS A 51 -19.65 10.70 2.47
CA CYS A 51 -20.80 9.97 2.95
C CYS A 51 -21.11 10.23 4.43
N PHE A 52 -20.22 10.85 5.21
CA PHE A 52 -20.44 11.04 6.65
C PHE A 52 -21.77 11.72 6.98
N PRO A 53 -22.16 12.84 6.35
CA PRO A 53 -23.47 13.47 6.60
C PRO A 53 -24.62 12.51 6.27
N ALA A 54 -24.56 11.84 5.11
CA ALA A 54 -25.58 10.89 4.68
C ALA A 54 -25.70 9.68 5.63
N ILE A 55 -24.60 9.23 6.25
CA ILE A 55 -24.63 8.16 7.26
C ILE A 55 -25.38 8.64 8.51
N ILE A 56 -25.11 9.86 8.97
CA ILE A 56 -25.76 10.43 10.15
C ILE A 56 -27.26 10.65 9.89
N GLU A 57 -27.64 11.15 8.72
CA GLU A 57 -29.03 11.43 8.34
C GLU A 57 -29.84 10.18 7.98
N SER A 58 -29.18 9.06 7.66
CA SER A 58 -29.87 7.83 7.22
C SER A 58 -30.81 7.24 8.28
N ASN A 59 -31.87 6.57 7.83
CA ASN A 59 -32.86 5.90 8.70
C ASN A 59 -32.43 4.51 9.22
N ILE A 60 -31.12 4.19 9.18
CA ILE A 60 -30.62 2.90 9.68
C ILE A 60 -30.41 2.94 11.20
N SER A 61 -30.38 1.77 11.84
CA SER A 61 -30.18 1.67 13.28
C SER A 61 -28.82 2.25 13.72
N ILE A 62 -28.79 2.83 14.92
CA ILE A 62 -27.58 3.44 15.52
C ILE A 62 -26.40 2.47 15.53
N TRP A 63 -26.64 1.19 15.83
CA TRP A 63 -25.61 0.14 15.78
C TRP A 63 -25.01 -0.05 14.39
N LYS A 64 -25.83 0.02 13.32
CA LYS A 64 -25.34 -0.08 11.94
C LYS A 64 -24.53 1.16 11.56
N LYS A 65 -24.96 2.36 11.98
CA LYS A 65 -24.19 3.60 11.81
C LYS A 65 -22.83 3.49 12.51
N GLY A 66 -22.83 3.05 13.77
CA GLY A 66 -21.62 2.85 14.56
C GLY A 66 -20.66 1.85 13.92
N ASN A 67 -21.17 0.71 13.44
CA ASN A 67 -20.35 -0.28 12.73
C ASN A 67 -19.73 0.31 11.46
N LEU A 68 -20.53 1.00 10.63
CA LEU A 68 -20.07 1.61 9.39
C LEU A 68 -19.03 2.72 9.64
N ILE A 69 -19.25 3.59 10.62
CA ILE A 69 -18.30 4.65 10.94
C ILE A 69 -17.03 4.05 11.55
N PHE A 70 -17.17 3.26 12.62
CA PHE A 70 -16.04 2.80 13.41
C PHE A 70 -15.30 1.64 12.75
N LEU A 71 -15.96 0.50 12.49
CA LEU A 71 -15.26 -0.71 12.01
C LEU A 71 -14.87 -0.59 10.54
N PHE A 72 -15.74 -0.06 9.70
CA PHE A 72 -15.52 -0.03 8.25
C PHE A 72 -14.60 1.11 7.81
N PHE A 73 -14.82 2.33 8.30
CA PHE A 73 -13.97 3.49 7.96
C PHE A 73 -12.84 3.73 8.97
N LEU A 74 -13.12 3.99 10.24
CA LEU A 74 -12.09 4.51 11.15
C LEU A 74 -11.04 3.46 11.55
N LEU A 75 -11.44 2.30 12.08
CA LEU A 75 -10.53 1.32 12.64
C LEU A 75 -9.49 0.85 11.60
N ARG A 76 -9.96 0.31 10.47
CA ARG A 76 -9.06 -0.29 9.48
C ARG A 76 -8.33 0.73 8.61
N LYS A 77 -8.96 1.87 8.31
CA LYS A 77 -8.43 2.81 7.30
C LYS A 77 -7.77 4.05 7.90
N LEU A 78 -8.07 4.39 9.15
CA LEU A 78 -7.46 5.52 9.87
C LEU A 78 -6.58 5.04 11.04
N ILE A 79 -7.16 4.34 12.02
CA ILE A 79 -6.49 4.01 13.28
C ILE A 79 -5.31 3.06 13.06
N LEU A 80 -5.51 1.95 12.35
CA LEU A 80 -4.44 0.96 12.14
C LEU A 80 -3.22 1.52 11.37
N PRO A 81 -3.38 2.24 10.23
CA PRO A 81 -2.25 2.87 9.55
C PRO A 81 -1.56 3.94 10.41
N PHE A 82 -2.33 4.76 11.13
CA PHE A 82 -1.80 5.78 12.03
C PHE A 82 -0.97 5.16 13.15
N TYR A 83 -1.52 4.16 13.84
CA TYR A 83 -0.86 3.44 14.91
C TYR A 83 0.42 2.76 14.43
N SER A 84 0.34 2.00 13.34
CA SER A 84 1.49 1.22 12.84
C SER A 84 2.64 2.12 12.41
N PHE A 85 2.36 3.19 11.65
CA PHE A 85 3.38 4.14 11.22
C PHE A 85 3.99 4.88 12.42
N THR A 86 3.16 5.42 13.30
CA THR A 86 3.64 6.21 14.45
C THR A 86 4.45 5.36 15.42
N LEU A 87 3.97 4.15 15.75
CA LEU A 87 4.67 3.28 16.70
C LEU A 87 6.02 2.81 16.15
N PHE A 88 6.04 2.21 14.95
CA PHE A 88 7.23 1.53 14.43
C PHE A 88 8.21 2.47 13.72
N CYS A 89 7.72 3.49 13.02
CA CYS A 89 8.59 4.37 12.22
C CYS A 89 9.02 5.63 12.97
N ILE A 90 8.33 6.02 14.05
CA ILE A 90 8.61 7.25 14.80
C ILE A 90 8.96 6.95 16.25
N ILE A 91 8.00 6.43 17.03
CA ILE A 91 8.16 6.24 18.49
C ILE A 91 9.31 5.29 18.78
N LEU A 92 9.34 4.11 18.15
CA LEU A 92 10.35 3.09 18.42
C LEU A 92 11.79 3.60 18.16
N PRO A 93 12.12 4.21 17.00
CA PRO A 93 13.43 4.83 16.82
C PRO A 93 13.70 5.95 17.82
N MET A 94 12.74 6.83 18.09
CA MET A 94 12.91 7.96 19.00
C MET A 94 13.24 7.54 20.43
N THR A 95 12.65 6.44 20.91
CA THR A 95 13.00 5.88 22.23
C THR A 95 14.42 5.35 22.31
N MET A 96 15.02 4.97 21.18
CA MET A 96 16.44 4.65 21.17
C MET A 96 17.28 5.92 21.33
N PHE A 97 16.77 7.08 20.90
CA PHE A 97 17.48 8.35 21.02
C PHE A 97 17.37 9.00 22.40
N ILE A 98 16.28 8.72 23.14
CA ILE A 98 15.96 9.28 24.45
C ILE A 98 16.07 8.17 25.51
N PRO A 99 17.17 8.09 26.27
CA PRO A 99 17.42 6.98 27.21
C PRO A 99 16.40 6.89 28.37
N GLU A 100 15.67 7.97 28.66
CA GLU A 100 14.63 8.01 29.70
C GLU A 100 13.28 7.43 29.23
N ALA A 101 13.08 7.25 27.92
CA ALA A 101 11.83 6.78 27.35
C ALA A 101 11.80 5.25 27.30
N THR A 102 11.24 4.63 28.34
CA THR A 102 11.04 3.16 28.35
C THR A 102 9.73 2.80 27.62
N LEU A 103 9.84 2.01 26.56
CA LEU A 103 8.68 1.43 25.86
C LEU A 103 8.28 0.10 26.51
N PRO A 104 7.01 -0.09 26.91
CA PRO A 104 6.57 -1.36 27.42
C PRO A 104 6.66 -2.47 26.36
N THR A 105 7.30 -3.59 26.71
CA THR A 105 7.52 -4.72 25.81
C THR A 105 6.22 -5.30 25.26
N TRP A 106 5.14 -5.26 26.03
CA TRP A 106 3.83 -5.75 25.58
C TRP A 106 3.26 -4.95 24.40
N VAL A 107 3.54 -3.64 24.32
CA VAL A 107 3.08 -2.79 23.21
C VAL A 107 3.84 -3.11 21.92
N VAL A 108 5.16 -3.28 22.02
CA VAL A 108 6.03 -3.45 20.85
C VAL A 108 6.04 -4.90 20.34
N CYS A 109 5.89 -5.88 21.24
CA CYS A 109 6.01 -7.30 20.87
C CYS A 109 4.66 -8.04 20.92
N TYR A 110 3.86 -7.89 21.98
CA TYR A 110 2.66 -8.72 22.16
C TYR A 110 1.49 -8.27 21.29
N ILE A 111 1.24 -6.95 21.18
CA ILE A 111 0.17 -6.45 20.30
C ILE A 111 0.40 -6.89 18.83
N PRO A 112 1.60 -6.69 18.23
CA PRO A 112 1.82 -7.06 16.84
C PRO A 112 1.83 -8.58 16.63
N ALA A 113 2.34 -9.34 17.60
CA ALA A 113 2.27 -10.80 17.58
C ALA A 113 0.83 -11.31 17.62
N ALA A 114 0.00 -10.77 18.52
CA ALA A 114 -1.42 -11.11 18.63
C ALA A 114 -2.18 -10.75 17.35
N MET A 115 -1.97 -9.55 16.81
CA MET A 115 -2.58 -9.12 15.54
C MET A 115 -2.16 -10.02 14.37
N SER A 116 -0.90 -10.43 14.32
CA SER A 116 -0.40 -11.36 13.31
C SER A 116 -1.07 -12.72 13.44
N PHE A 117 -1.13 -13.27 14.65
CA PHE A 117 -1.79 -14.53 14.94
C PHE A 117 -3.27 -14.52 14.51
N LEU A 118 -4.01 -13.46 14.85
CA LEU A 118 -5.41 -13.29 14.44
C LEU A 118 -5.58 -13.22 12.91
N ASN A 119 -4.63 -12.62 12.19
CA ASN A 119 -4.67 -12.55 10.72
C ASN A 119 -4.42 -13.91 10.05
N ILE A 120 -3.76 -14.86 10.71
CA ILE A 120 -3.42 -16.19 10.16
C ILE A 120 -4.46 -17.23 10.51
N LEU A 121 -5.27 -17.01 11.55
CA LEU A 121 -6.32 -17.92 11.96
C LEU A 121 -7.21 -18.42 10.79
N PRO A 122 -7.59 -17.58 9.80
CA PRO A 122 -8.36 -18.03 8.64
C PRO A 122 -7.57 -18.89 7.63
N SER A 123 -6.23 -18.85 7.65
CA SER A 123 -5.35 -19.54 6.71
C SER A 123 -4.06 -20.03 7.40
N PRO A 124 -4.12 -21.16 8.14
CA PRO A 124 -2.97 -21.66 8.91
C PRO A 124 -1.76 -22.04 8.05
N ARG A 125 -1.97 -22.32 6.76
CA ARG A 125 -0.88 -22.60 5.80
C ARG A 125 0.10 -21.43 5.62
N SER A 126 -0.29 -20.22 6.03
CA SER A 126 0.52 -19.01 5.91
C SER A 126 1.52 -18.80 7.06
N PHE A 127 1.59 -19.73 8.03
CA PHE A 127 2.45 -19.62 9.21
C PHE A 127 3.96 -19.39 8.93
N PRO A 128 4.58 -19.98 7.88
CA PRO A 128 5.98 -19.68 7.58
C PRO A 128 6.22 -18.23 7.15
N PHE A 129 5.18 -17.52 6.72
CA PHE A 129 5.28 -16.18 6.14
C PHE A 129 5.00 -15.05 7.14
N ILE A 130 4.79 -15.34 8.42
CA ILE A 130 4.41 -14.35 9.44
C ILE A 130 5.43 -13.23 9.58
N VAL A 131 6.70 -13.61 9.77
CA VAL A 131 7.78 -12.65 10.01
C VAL A 131 8.01 -11.79 8.75
N PRO A 132 8.16 -12.38 7.55
CA PRO A 132 8.21 -11.60 6.31
C PRO A 132 7.00 -10.68 6.13
N TYR A 133 5.79 -11.17 6.40
CA TYR A 133 4.56 -10.40 6.29
C TYR A 133 4.54 -9.21 7.25
N LEU A 134 4.92 -9.39 8.51
CA LEU A 134 4.95 -8.30 9.50
C LEU A 134 5.97 -7.22 9.11
N LEU A 135 7.17 -7.62 8.70
CA LEU A 135 8.21 -6.68 8.26
C LEU A 135 7.75 -5.87 7.04
N PHE A 136 7.14 -6.55 6.07
CA PHE A 136 6.59 -5.94 4.86
C PHE A 136 5.41 -5.01 5.17
N GLU A 137 4.47 -5.43 6.01
CA GLU A 137 3.33 -4.61 6.44
C GLU A 137 3.79 -3.34 7.16
N ASN A 138 4.81 -3.45 8.00
CA ASN A 138 5.44 -2.30 8.65
C ASN A 138 6.09 -1.36 7.63
N THR A 139 6.79 -1.87 6.61
CA THR A 139 7.31 -1.03 5.53
C THR A 139 6.18 -0.33 4.76
N MET A 140 5.08 -1.05 4.51
CA MET A 140 3.89 -0.50 3.87
C MET A 140 3.14 0.52 4.71
N SER A 141 3.38 0.58 6.03
CA SER A 141 2.74 1.58 6.90
C SER A 141 2.98 3.01 6.41
N VAL A 142 4.15 3.32 5.83
CA VAL A 142 4.47 4.63 5.25
C VAL A 142 3.54 4.98 4.10
N THR A 143 3.33 4.02 3.19
CA THR A 143 2.44 4.20 2.04
C THR A 143 1.00 4.35 2.51
N LYS A 144 0.55 3.47 3.43
CA LYS A 144 -0.82 3.47 3.97
C LYS A 144 -1.12 4.76 4.74
N PHE A 145 -0.17 5.24 5.55
CA PHE A 145 -0.27 6.48 6.30
C PHE A 145 -0.36 7.70 5.38
N ASN A 146 0.57 7.82 4.42
CA ASN A 146 0.55 8.93 3.45
C ASN A 146 -0.76 8.94 2.64
N ALA A 147 -1.23 7.77 2.20
CA ALA A 147 -2.49 7.61 1.47
C ALA A 147 -3.70 8.01 2.30
N MET A 148 -3.73 7.60 3.56
CA MET A 148 -4.77 7.96 4.53
C MET A 148 -4.85 9.47 4.72
N ILE A 149 -3.72 10.14 4.96
CA ILE A 149 -3.64 11.61 5.07
C ILE A 149 -4.07 12.28 3.75
N SER A 150 -3.58 11.80 2.60
CA SER A 150 -3.96 12.33 1.29
C SER A 150 -5.46 12.23 1.03
N GLY A 151 -6.09 11.11 1.40
CA GLY A 151 -7.52 10.91 1.25
C GLY A 151 -8.35 11.80 2.19
N LEU A 152 -7.86 12.02 3.42
CA LEU A 152 -8.54 12.85 4.41
C LEU A 152 -8.48 14.35 4.06
N PHE A 153 -7.35 14.83 3.51
CA PHE A 153 -7.14 16.25 3.21
C PHE A 153 -7.23 16.62 1.72
N GLN A 154 -7.59 15.67 0.85
CA GLN A 154 -7.69 15.90 -0.62
C GLN A 154 -6.40 16.43 -1.26
N LEU A 155 -5.23 15.99 -0.79
CA LEU A 155 -3.96 16.32 -1.45
C LEU A 155 -3.95 15.72 -2.87
N GLY A 156 -3.40 16.45 -3.85
CA GLY A 156 -3.59 16.23 -5.29
C GLY A 156 -3.34 14.81 -5.83
N SER A 157 -2.61 13.95 -5.10
CA SER A 157 -2.44 12.53 -5.45
C SER A 157 -3.71 11.66 -5.30
N SER A 158 -4.78 12.19 -4.69
CA SER A 158 -6.01 11.44 -4.42
C SER A 158 -6.93 11.30 -5.65
N TYR A 159 -6.80 12.17 -6.66
CA TYR A 159 -7.65 12.15 -7.86
C TYR A 159 -7.04 11.39 -9.04
N GLU A 160 -5.77 11.01 -8.99
CA GLU A 160 -5.12 10.29 -10.09
C GLU A 160 -5.48 8.79 -10.04
N TRP A 161 -6.53 8.42 -10.78
CA TRP A 161 -6.97 7.03 -10.90
C TRP A 161 -6.11 6.26 -11.91
N ILE A 162 -4.83 6.06 -11.60
CA ILE A 162 -3.95 5.23 -12.45
C ILE A 162 -4.34 3.77 -12.27
N VAL A 163 -4.69 3.08 -13.37
CA VAL A 163 -4.98 1.64 -13.37
C VAL A 163 -3.77 0.87 -12.86
N THR A 164 -3.96 0.09 -11.80
CA THR A 164 -2.92 -0.80 -11.26
C THR A 164 -2.69 -1.94 -12.23
N LYS A 165 -1.44 -2.15 -12.64
CA LYS A 165 -1.06 -3.29 -13.46
C LYS A 165 -1.16 -4.58 -12.65
N LYS A 166 -1.64 -5.63 -13.31
CA LYS A 166 -1.95 -6.91 -12.69
C LYS A 166 -1.17 -8.00 -13.42
N SER A 167 -0.68 -8.99 -12.66
CA SER A 167 0.06 -10.12 -13.21
C SER A 167 -0.78 -10.83 -14.30
N GLY A 168 -0.15 -11.11 -15.45
CA GLY A 168 -0.80 -11.77 -16.61
C GLY A 168 -1.35 -10.83 -17.69
N ARG A 169 -1.37 -9.50 -17.51
CA ARG A 169 -1.59 -8.56 -18.62
C ARG A 169 -0.26 -8.30 -19.33
N SER A 170 -0.14 -8.66 -20.61
CA SER A 170 1.02 -8.23 -21.40
C SER A 170 1.04 -6.70 -21.44
N SER A 171 2.22 -6.09 -21.28
CA SER A 171 2.39 -4.64 -21.36
C SER A 171 2.00 -4.04 -22.73
N GLU A 172 1.70 -4.89 -23.71
CA GLU A 172 1.24 -4.53 -25.04
C GLU A 172 -0.18 -3.95 -25.04
N GLY A 173 -1.07 -4.42 -24.15
CA GLY A 173 -2.47 -3.97 -24.09
C GLY A 173 -2.63 -2.52 -23.62
N ASP A 174 -1.77 -2.04 -22.71
CA ASP A 174 -1.75 -0.63 -22.29
C ASP A 174 -1.14 0.27 -23.37
N LEU A 175 -0.25 -0.28 -24.21
CA LEU A 175 0.34 0.45 -25.33
C LEU A 175 -0.72 0.72 -26.41
N SER A 176 -1.63 -0.22 -26.67
CA SER A 176 -2.80 -0.02 -27.54
C SER A 176 -3.79 1.02 -26.99
N LEU A 177 -3.93 1.16 -25.67
CA LEU A 177 -4.80 2.21 -25.10
C LEU A 177 -4.16 3.60 -25.16
N LEU A 178 -2.83 3.68 -25.08
CA LEU A 178 -2.08 4.91 -25.37
C LEU A 178 -2.08 5.28 -26.87
N ILE A 179 -2.39 4.32 -27.77
CA ILE A 179 -2.57 4.54 -29.21
C ILE A 179 -3.92 5.22 -29.52
N ASP A 180 -4.95 5.04 -28.69
CA ASP A 180 -6.30 5.59 -28.92
C ASP A 180 -6.50 7.02 -28.39
N GLU A 181 -5.60 7.55 -27.55
CA GLU A 181 -5.53 9.01 -27.31
C GLU A 181 -4.88 9.70 -28.52
N LYS A 182 -5.74 10.04 -29.49
CA LYS A 182 -5.45 10.71 -30.76
C LYS A 182 -4.27 11.72 -30.71
N PRO A 183 -3.34 11.68 -31.69
CA PRO A 183 -2.50 12.83 -31.96
C PRO A 183 -3.37 13.97 -32.53
N LYS A 184 -3.20 15.18 -32.01
CA LYS A 184 -3.77 16.40 -32.62
C LYS A 184 -3.37 16.44 -34.09
N HIS A 185 -4.37 16.47 -34.98
CA HIS A 185 -4.16 16.72 -36.41
C HIS A 185 -3.32 17.98 -36.62
N GLN A 186 -2.08 17.82 -37.06
CA GLN A 186 -1.44 18.81 -37.91
C GLN A 186 -1.66 18.36 -39.35
N ARG A 187 -2.35 19.22 -40.11
CA ARG A 187 -2.54 19.12 -41.55
C ARG A 187 -1.16 19.22 -42.20
N GLY A 188 -0.67 18.12 -42.74
CA GLY A 188 0.60 18.05 -43.46
C GLY A 188 0.73 16.71 -44.16
N THR A 189 0.74 16.74 -45.47
CA THR A 189 0.76 15.62 -46.42
C THR A 189 1.99 14.73 -46.22
N SER A 190 1.78 13.45 -45.91
CA SER A 190 2.56 12.24 -46.30
C SER A 190 2.11 11.07 -45.40
N GLU A 191 1.61 9.98 -45.99
CA GLU A 191 1.29 8.76 -45.23
C GLU A 191 2.59 8.13 -44.68
N PRO A 192 2.72 7.94 -43.35
CA PRO A 192 3.86 7.23 -42.81
C PRO A 192 3.72 5.73 -43.06
N ASN A 193 4.77 5.12 -43.61
CA ASN A 193 4.81 3.70 -43.96
C ASN A 193 4.66 2.83 -42.70
N LEU A 194 3.67 1.93 -42.67
CA LEU A 194 3.29 1.15 -41.47
C LEU A 194 4.44 0.28 -40.92
N GLY A 195 5.40 -0.07 -41.77
CA GLY A 195 6.62 -0.82 -41.40
C GLY A 195 7.61 0.01 -40.59
N ASP A 196 7.85 1.27 -40.98
CA ASP A 196 8.79 2.17 -40.29
C ASP A 196 8.27 2.58 -38.92
N LEU A 197 6.95 2.77 -38.80
CA LEU A 197 6.29 3.02 -37.52
C LEU A 197 6.47 1.82 -36.57
N LYS A 198 6.33 0.58 -37.06
CA LYS A 198 6.52 -0.64 -36.25
C LYS A 198 7.96 -0.78 -35.76
N GLU A 199 8.96 -0.49 -36.59
CA GLU A 199 10.36 -0.56 -36.18
C GLU A 199 10.74 0.58 -35.22
N GLU A 200 10.24 1.81 -35.42
CA GLU A 200 10.38 2.88 -34.42
C GLU A 200 9.72 2.51 -33.09
N ILE A 201 8.53 1.89 -33.12
CA ILE A 201 7.82 1.42 -31.93
C ILE A 201 8.62 0.32 -31.22
N LYS A 202 9.19 -0.63 -31.96
CA LYS A 202 10.03 -1.71 -31.41
C LYS A 202 11.32 -1.17 -30.80
N GLN A 203 11.92 -0.15 -31.39
CA GLN A 203 13.07 0.56 -30.83
C GLN A 203 12.71 1.38 -29.59
N LYS A 204 11.56 2.08 -29.58
CA LYS A 204 11.06 2.80 -28.39
C LYS A 204 10.71 1.83 -27.26
N ALA A 205 10.13 0.66 -27.56
CA ALA A 205 9.86 -0.41 -26.60
C ALA A 205 11.15 -1.06 -26.05
N ARG A 206 12.16 -1.27 -26.90
CA ARG A 206 13.50 -1.71 -26.46
C ARG A 206 14.19 -0.65 -25.59
N LYS A 207 14.06 0.64 -25.92
CA LYS A 207 14.59 1.74 -25.10
C LYS A 207 13.84 1.89 -23.77
N SER A 208 12.51 1.69 -23.73
CA SER A 208 11.71 1.77 -22.51
C SER A 208 11.90 0.56 -21.59
N SER A 209 12.02 -0.66 -22.14
CA SER A 209 12.41 -1.86 -21.38
C SER A 209 13.85 -1.76 -20.86
N ARG A 210 14.78 -1.20 -21.63
CA ARG A 210 16.15 -0.95 -21.17
C ARG A 210 16.22 0.16 -20.10
N LYS A 211 15.31 1.14 -20.11
CA LYS A 211 15.14 2.14 -19.03
C LYS A 211 14.46 1.56 -17.78
N LYS A 212 13.64 0.51 -17.91
CA LYS A 212 13.01 -0.20 -16.78
C LYS A 212 14.00 -1.01 -15.93
N LYS A 213 15.16 -1.39 -16.49
CA LYS A 213 16.23 -2.14 -15.81
C LYS A 213 17.00 -1.35 -14.73
N HIS A 214 16.61 -0.11 -14.44
CA HIS A 214 17.22 0.64 -13.35
C HIS A 214 16.26 0.62 -12.15
N ASN A 215 16.66 -0.07 -11.09
CA ASN A 215 15.93 -0.13 -9.83
C ASN A 215 15.55 1.29 -9.40
N ARG A 216 14.27 1.50 -9.10
CA ARG A 216 13.80 2.82 -8.67
C ARG A 216 14.16 3.03 -7.21
N ILE A 217 14.67 4.21 -6.86
CA ILE A 217 15.03 4.53 -5.48
C ILE A 217 13.85 5.21 -4.79
N TYR A 218 13.32 4.57 -3.74
CA TYR A 218 12.27 5.13 -2.90
C TYR A 218 12.88 5.87 -1.70
N THR A 219 13.02 7.19 -1.84
CA THR A 219 13.77 8.03 -0.90
C THR A 219 13.19 8.09 0.52
N LYS A 220 11.87 8.05 0.69
CA LYS A 220 11.23 8.11 2.03
C LYS A 220 11.49 6.82 2.82
N GLU A 221 11.33 5.69 2.15
CA GLU A 221 11.58 4.35 2.66
C GLU A 221 13.08 4.18 2.97
N LEU A 222 13.96 4.71 2.12
CA LEU A 222 15.41 4.70 2.34
C LEU A 222 15.84 5.59 3.53
N ALA A 223 15.25 6.79 3.68
CA ALA A 223 15.52 7.65 4.83
C ALA A 223 15.13 6.96 6.16
N LEU A 224 13.97 6.30 6.18
CA LEU A 224 13.53 5.49 7.32
C LEU A 224 14.43 4.26 7.54
N ALA A 225 14.93 3.64 6.48
CA ALA A 225 15.90 2.55 6.59
C ALA A 225 17.15 3.01 7.34
N PHE A 226 17.74 4.15 6.94
CA PHE A 226 18.92 4.71 7.62
C PHE A 226 18.64 5.07 9.09
N LEU A 227 17.46 5.64 9.37
CA LEU A 227 17.05 5.97 10.73
C LEU A 227 16.88 4.71 11.60
N LEU A 228 16.30 3.63 11.06
CA LEU A 228 16.12 2.36 11.77
C LEU A 228 17.46 1.62 11.98
N LEU A 229 18.35 1.65 10.99
CA LEU A 229 19.67 1.03 11.07
C LEU A 229 20.61 1.78 12.04
N THR A 230 20.55 3.12 12.07
CA THR A 230 21.29 3.89 13.07
C THR A 230 20.74 3.66 14.48
N ALA A 231 19.41 3.55 14.62
CA ALA A 231 18.78 3.16 15.88
C ALA A 231 19.24 1.77 16.32
N SER A 232 19.28 0.76 15.43
CA SER A 232 19.72 -0.59 15.79
C SER A 232 21.18 -0.64 16.25
N VAL A 233 22.09 0.08 15.60
CA VAL A 233 23.50 0.19 16.05
C VAL A 233 23.57 0.79 17.45
N ARG A 234 22.78 1.82 17.76
CA ARG A 234 22.72 2.38 19.12
C ARG A 234 22.14 1.40 20.14
N THR A 235 21.11 0.64 19.77
CA THR A 235 20.52 -0.39 20.65
C THR A 235 21.51 -1.49 20.99
N LEU A 236 22.39 -1.87 20.04
CA LEU A 236 23.47 -2.82 20.27
C LEU A 236 24.43 -2.34 21.37
N LEU A 237 24.72 -1.03 21.40
CA LEU A 237 25.57 -0.40 22.42
C LEU A 237 24.87 -0.29 23.79
N SER A 238 23.53 -0.26 23.82
CA SER A 238 22.71 -0.09 25.03
C SER A 238 22.22 -1.40 25.66
N ALA A 239 22.71 -2.56 25.19
CA ALA A 239 22.39 -3.91 25.68
C ALA A 239 20.88 -4.32 25.65
N GLN A 240 20.05 -3.66 24.84
CA GLN A 240 18.63 -4.02 24.66
C GLN A 240 18.43 -5.02 23.50
N GLY A 241 18.76 -6.29 23.75
CA GLY A 241 18.87 -7.32 22.70
C GLY A 241 17.62 -7.54 21.83
N ILE A 242 16.41 -7.53 22.38
CA ILE A 242 15.18 -7.81 21.61
C ILE A 242 14.86 -6.67 20.63
N HIS A 243 15.02 -5.42 21.09
CA HIS A 243 14.79 -4.24 20.26
C HIS A 243 15.82 -4.14 19.12
N PHE A 244 17.05 -4.60 19.36
CA PHE A 244 18.10 -4.65 18.34
C PHE A 244 17.69 -5.50 17.14
N TYR A 245 17.27 -6.75 17.36
CA TYR A 245 16.89 -7.65 16.27
C TYR A 245 15.69 -7.10 15.50
N PHE A 246 14.67 -6.60 16.20
CA PHE A 246 13.51 -6.00 15.54
C PHE A 246 13.90 -4.81 14.65
N LEU A 247 14.67 -3.85 15.18
CA LEU A 247 15.11 -2.67 14.44
C LEU A 247 16.03 -3.02 13.27
N LEU A 248 16.91 -4.00 13.44
CA LEU A 248 17.80 -4.48 12.39
C LEU A 248 17.01 -5.10 11.23
N PHE A 249 16.15 -6.09 11.51
CA PHE A 249 15.35 -6.73 10.46
C PHE A 249 14.38 -5.76 9.80
N GLN A 250 13.80 -4.83 10.58
CA GLN A 250 12.94 -3.78 10.04
C GLN A 250 13.73 -2.81 9.14
N GLY A 251 14.91 -2.36 9.57
CA GLY A 251 15.78 -1.49 8.78
C GLY A 251 16.24 -2.13 7.47
N ILE A 252 16.60 -3.42 7.51
CA ILE A 252 16.92 -4.20 6.31
C ILE A 252 15.70 -4.30 5.37
N SER A 253 14.50 -4.58 5.90
CA SER A 253 13.27 -4.62 5.09
C SER A 253 13.01 -3.29 4.39
N PHE A 254 13.14 -2.17 5.11
CA PHE A 254 13.00 -0.83 4.53
C PHE A 254 14.08 -0.53 3.49
N LEU A 255 15.31 -1.01 3.67
CA LEU A 255 16.39 -0.85 2.70
C LEU A 255 16.12 -1.64 1.42
N LEU A 256 15.71 -2.91 1.55
CA LEU A 256 15.39 -3.78 0.41
C LEU A 256 14.24 -3.21 -0.42
N VAL A 257 13.18 -2.75 0.26
CA VAL A 257 12.07 -2.05 -0.38
C VAL A 257 12.52 -0.72 -0.98
N GLY A 258 13.34 0.05 -0.26
CA GLY A 258 13.85 1.35 -0.69
C GLY A 258 14.68 1.30 -1.96
N LEU A 259 15.39 0.19 -2.17
CA LEU A 259 16.21 -0.10 -3.35
C LEU A 259 15.44 -0.87 -4.44
N ASP A 260 14.14 -1.10 -4.27
CA ASP A 260 13.27 -1.81 -5.22
C ASP A 260 13.79 -3.22 -5.56
N LEU A 261 14.36 -3.92 -4.57
CA LEU A 261 14.90 -5.27 -4.71
C LEU A 261 13.83 -6.37 -4.59
N ILE A 262 12.58 -5.99 -4.31
CA ILE A 262 11.44 -6.89 -4.13
C ILE A 262 10.54 -6.75 -5.36
N GLY A 263 10.70 -7.59 -6.38
CA GLY A 263 9.71 -7.65 -7.46
C GLY A 263 10.18 -7.95 -8.88
N GLU A 264 11.45 -8.20 -9.14
CA GLU A 264 11.80 -8.79 -10.44
C GLU A 264 11.56 -10.30 -10.36
N GLN A 265 10.38 -10.73 -10.83
CA GLN A 265 10.28 -12.07 -11.42
C GLN A 265 11.26 -12.06 -12.60
N VAL A 266 12.44 -12.63 -12.36
CA VAL A 266 13.35 -13.06 -13.41
C VAL A 266 12.67 -14.25 -14.06
N ASP A 267 12.02 -14.02 -15.19
CA ASP A 267 11.72 -15.09 -16.15
C ASP A 267 13.04 -15.69 -16.71
#